data_AF-A0A9N8DCL4-F1
#
_entry.id   AF-A0A9N8DCL4-F1
#
_cell.length_a   1.000
_cell.length_b   1.000
_cell.length_c   1.000
_cell.angle_alpha   90.00
_cell.angle_beta   90.00
_cell.angle_gamma   90.00
#
_symmetry.space_group_name_H-M   'P 1'
#
loop_
_entity.id
_entity.type
_entity.pdbx_description
1 polymer ?
#
loop_
_entity_poly.entity_id
_entity_poly.type
_entity_poly.pdbx_seq_one_letter_code
_entity_poly.pdbx_strand_id
1 'polypeptide(L)'
;MGMTGFSEMITVRTKWIDDGILSSEDCRQWILLGAGYDTRGFRLDLPSDGLVLEVDQPQVQQQKRNKLEWLSHHHKNPTEQDAIVDRYDPKSNSSLWISITIFWTTN
;
A
#
# COMPACT_ATOMS: atom_id res chain seq x y z
N MET A 1 2.53 -32.08 -3.58
CA MET A 1 3.90 -31.66 -3.95
C MET A 1 3.97 -30.16 -3.77
N GLY A 2 4.67 -29.68 -2.74
CA GLY A 2 4.89 -28.24 -2.53
C GLY A 2 5.85 -27.73 -3.60
N MET A 3 5.57 -26.54 -4.13
CA MET A 3 6.43 -25.88 -5.11
C MET A 3 7.67 -25.36 -4.38
N THR A 4 8.68 -26.20 -4.22
CA THR A 4 10.00 -25.82 -3.67
C THR A 4 10.55 -24.63 -4.47
N GLY A 5 10.93 -23.55 -3.79
CA GLY A 5 11.42 -22.31 -4.42
C GLY A 5 10.39 -21.17 -4.53
N PHE A 6 9.10 -21.41 -4.28
CA PHE A 6 8.08 -20.35 -4.38
C PHE A 6 8.29 -19.26 -3.33
N SER A 7 8.55 -19.65 -2.08
CA SER A 7 8.88 -18.73 -0.99
C SER A 7 10.10 -17.88 -1.32
N GLU A 8 11.16 -18.51 -1.81
CA GLU A 8 12.43 -17.88 -2.16
C GLU A 8 12.25 -16.88 -3.31
N MET A 9 11.48 -17.27 -4.34
CA MET A 9 11.12 -16.36 -5.43
C MET A 9 10.37 -15.13 -4.92
N ILE A 10 9.37 -15.30 -4.04
CA ILE A 10 8.62 -14.18 -3.47
C ILE A 10 9.54 -13.29 -2.62
N THR A 11 10.42 -13.86 -1.81
CA THR A 11 11.41 -13.12 -1.02
C THR A 11 12.35 -12.30 -1.90
N VAL A 12 12.98 -12.93 -2.90
CA VAL A 12 13.94 -12.26 -3.80
C VAL A 12 13.25 -11.16 -4.61
N ARG A 13 12.06 -11.44 -5.17
CA ARG A 13 11.25 -10.45 -5.88
C ARG A 13 10.92 -9.26 -4.99
N THR A 14 10.55 -9.52 -3.73
CA THR A 14 10.17 -8.47 -2.80
C THR A 14 11.36 -7.56 -2.49
N LYS A 15 12.51 -8.16 -2.15
CA LYS A 15 13.75 -7.42 -1.87
C LYS A 15 14.22 -6.61 -3.07
N TRP A 16 14.24 -7.20 -4.27
CA TRP A 16 14.73 -6.52 -5.46
C TRP A 16 13.91 -5.26 -5.79
N ILE A 17 12.59 -5.33 -5.64
CA ILE A 17 11.71 -4.16 -5.83
C ILE A 17 11.95 -3.11 -4.74
N ASP A 18 12.07 -3.54 -3.48
CA ASP A 18 12.30 -2.63 -2.35
C ASP A 18 13.62 -1.87 -2.50
N ASP A 19 14.71 -2.59 -2.83
CA ASP A 19 16.02 -2.00 -3.06
C ASP A 19 15.95 -0.97 -4.21
N GLY A 20 15.22 -1.28 -5.29
CA GLY A 20 15.00 -0.35 -6.40
C GLY A 20 14.26 0.93 -5.98
N ILE A 21 13.20 0.79 -5.18
CA ILE A 21 12.43 1.93 -4.64
C ILE A 21 13.32 2.80 -3.74
N LEU A 22 14.03 2.18 -2.80
CA LEU A 22 14.86 2.89 -1.82
C LEU A 22 16.10 3.54 -2.44
N SER A 23 16.62 2.99 -3.54
CA SER A 23 17.73 3.60 -4.28
C SER A 23 17.35 4.85 -5.07
N SER A 24 16.05 5.16 -5.18
CA SER A 24 15.54 6.30 -5.96
C SER A 24 15.37 7.55 -5.10
N GLU A 25 16.48 8.11 -4.59
CA GLU A 25 16.49 9.20 -3.59
C GLU A 25 15.76 10.49 -4.00
N ASP A 26 15.75 10.82 -5.30
CA ASP A 26 15.06 12.00 -5.85
C ASP A 26 13.60 11.73 -6.23
N CYS A 27 13.14 10.48 -6.14
CA CYS A 27 11.76 10.15 -6.45
C CYS A 27 10.82 10.66 -5.35
N ARG A 28 9.67 11.20 -5.77
CA ARG A 28 8.60 11.66 -4.86
C ARG A 28 7.26 11.03 -5.19
N GLN A 29 7.17 10.18 -6.21
CA GLN A 29 5.91 9.57 -6.63
C GLN A 29 6.10 8.11 -7.04
N TRP A 30 5.36 7.21 -6.41
CA TRP A 30 5.35 5.79 -6.73
C TRP A 30 3.94 5.35 -7.13
N ILE A 31 3.82 4.67 -8.25
CA ILE A 31 2.55 4.11 -8.73
C ILE A 31 2.67 2.58 -8.72
N LEU A 32 1.98 1.94 -7.78
CA LEU A 32 1.94 0.49 -7.63
C LEU A 32 0.76 -0.07 -8.44
N LEU A 33 1.06 -0.63 -9.61
CA LEU A 33 0.06 -1.25 -10.48
C LEU A 33 -0.21 -2.70 -10.07
N GLY A 34 -1.49 -3.06 -9.91
CA GLY A 34 -1.88 -4.37 -9.39
C GLY A 34 -1.40 -4.55 -7.95
N ALA A 35 -1.55 -3.49 -7.14
CA ALA A 35 -0.98 -3.42 -5.79
C ALA A 35 -1.43 -4.57 -4.88
N GLY A 36 -2.63 -5.12 -5.04
CA GLY A 36 -3.12 -6.22 -4.23
C GLY A 36 -2.93 -5.98 -2.73
N TYR A 37 -2.26 -6.94 -2.06
CA TYR A 37 -1.86 -6.88 -0.65
C TYR A 37 -0.46 -6.31 -0.42
N ASP A 38 0.09 -5.58 -1.38
CA ASP A 38 1.33 -4.83 -1.21
C ASP A 38 1.13 -3.77 -0.11
N THR A 39 2.11 -3.67 0.78
CA THR A 39 2.14 -2.75 1.91
C THR A 39 3.37 -1.85 1.87
N ARG A 40 4.06 -1.75 0.72
CA ARG A 40 5.24 -0.89 0.56
C ARG A 40 5.01 0.57 0.98
N GLY A 41 3.86 1.13 0.63
CA GLY A 41 3.50 2.49 1.05
C GLY A 41 3.33 2.66 2.57
N PHE A 42 3.17 1.57 3.31
CA PHE A 42 3.07 1.57 4.78
C PHE A 42 4.37 1.20 5.49
N ARG A 43 5.26 0.41 4.84
CA ARG A 43 6.42 -0.20 5.51
C ARG A 43 7.79 0.29 5.04
N LEU A 44 7.88 0.91 3.85
CA LEU A 44 9.14 1.43 3.34
C LEU A 44 9.33 2.86 3.86
N ASP A 45 10.55 3.19 4.28
CA ASP A 45 10.93 4.53 4.74
C ASP A 45 11.08 5.48 3.54
N LEU A 46 9.95 5.89 2.99
CA LEU A 46 9.89 6.84 1.87
C LEU A 46 9.93 8.29 2.39
N PRO A 47 10.40 9.25 1.58
CA PRO A 47 10.35 10.68 1.89
C PRO A 47 8.96 11.13 2.37
N SER A 48 8.92 12.02 3.35
CA SER A 48 7.66 12.46 3.96
C SER A 48 6.76 13.28 3.02
N ASP A 49 7.37 13.92 2.02
CA ASP A 49 6.71 14.62 0.91
C ASP A 49 6.41 13.69 -0.28
N GLY A 50 6.64 12.37 -0.11
CA GLY A 50 6.41 11.35 -1.09
C GLY A 50 4.94 10.96 -1.24
N LEU A 51 4.51 10.70 -2.47
CA LEU A 51 3.18 10.23 -2.83
C LEU A 51 3.23 8.77 -3.30
N VAL A 52 2.52 7.89 -2.61
CA VAL A 52 2.31 6.50 -3.05
C VAL A 52 0.88 6.33 -3.53
N LEU A 53 0.72 5.96 -4.80
CA LEU A 53 -0.56 5.65 -5.42
C LEU A 53 -0.66 4.15 -5.66
N GLU A 54 -1.71 3.55 -5.13
CA GLU A 54 -2.01 2.14 -5.37
C GLU A 54 -3.17 2.02 -6.35
N VAL A 55 -2.96 1.26 -7.43
CA VAL A 55 -3.93 1.05 -8.50
C VAL A 55 -4.29 -0.42 -8.56
N ASP A 56 -5.53 -0.75 -8.18
CA ASP A 56 -6.10 -2.09 -8.30
C ASP A 56 -7.63 -2.04 -8.33
N GLN A 57 -8.27 -3.20 -8.44
CA GLN A 57 -9.71 -3.37 -8.39
C GLN A 57 -10.28 -2.86 -7.04
N PRO A 58 -11.42 -2.16 -7.05
CA PRO A 58 -11.99 -1.55 -5.84
C PRO A 58 -12.20 -2.53 -4.69
N GLN A 59 -12.66 -3.75 -4.98
CA GLN A 59 -12.95 -4.78 -3.99
C GLN A 59 -11.68 -5.26 -3.27
N VAL A 60 -10.57 -5.41 -4.01
CA VAL A 60 -9.27 -5.83 -3.45
C VAL A 60 -8.74 -4.75 -2.51
N GLN A 61 -8.83 -3.48 -2.92
CA GLN A 61 -8.38 -2.36 -2.11
C GLN A 61 -9.23 -2.17 -0.84
N GLN A 62 -10.55 -2.34 -0.94
CA GLN A 62 -11.42 -2.30 0.23
C GLN A 62 -11.07 -3.42 1.22
N GLN A 63 -10.84 -4.64 0.74
CA GLN A 63 -10.45 -5.76 1.61
C GLN A 63 -9.12 -5.53 2.31
N LYS A 64 -8.11 -5.01 1.60
CA LYS A 64 -6.82 -4.67 2.19
C LYS A 64 -6.99 -3.64 3.31
N ARG A 65 -7.70 -2.53 3.06
CA ARG A 65 -7.92 -1.47 4.06
C ARG A 65 -8.62 -2.00 5.30
N ASN A 66 -9.72 -2.73 5.13
CA ASN A 66 -10.45 -3.32 6.27
C ASN A 66 -9.54 -4.23 7.12
N LYS A 67 -8.63 -4.97 6.48
CA LYS A 67 -7.69 -5.85 7.20
C LYS A 67 -6.60 -5.06 7.92
N LEU A 68 -6.10 -3.99 7.32
CA LEU A 68 -5.14 -3.09 7.96
C LEU A 68 -5.77 -2.38 9.16
N GLU A 69 -6.98 -1.82 9.02
CA GLU A 69 -7.74 -1.23 10.14
C GLU A 69 -7.95 -2.24 11.26
N TRP A 70 -8.36 -3.47 10.91
CA TRP A 70 -8.51 -4.53 11.89
C TRP A 70 -7.20 -4.84 12.63
N LEU A 71 -6.07 -4.92 11.91
CA LEU A 71 -4.75 -5.15 12.50
C LEU A 71 -4.33 -3.98 13.40
N SER A 72 -4.55 -2.72 12.99
CA SER A 72 -4.22 -1.53 13.80
C SER A 72 -4.99 -1.52 15.13
N HIS A 73 -6.25 -1.95 15.14
CA HIS A 73 -7.06 -2.00 16.36
C HIS A 73 -6.80 -3.21 17.26
N HIS A 74 -6.23 -4.29 16.72
CA HIS A 74 -6.04 -5.55 17.45
C HIS A 74 -4.57 -5.88 17.75
N HIS A 75 -3.61 -5.11 17.22
CA HIS A 75 -2.23 -5.12 17.69
C HIS A 75 -2.08 -4.26 18.95
N LYS A 76 -1.98 -4.91 20.13
CA LYS A 76 -1.47 -4.26 21.34
C LYS A 76 0.02 -3.97 21.19
N ASN A 77 0.34 -2.75 20.75
CA ASN A 77 1.32 -1.84 21.33
C ASN A 77 1.11 -0.46 20.67
N PRO A 78 0.42 0.48 21.35
CA PRO A 78 0.14 1.79 20.79
C PRO A 78 1.40 2.64 20.83
N THR A 79 2.01 2.89 19.68
CA THR A 79 2.93 4.03 19.53
C THR A 79 2.61 4.70 18.19
N GLU A 80 1.98 5.87 18.33
CA GLU A 80 1.96 7.01 17.42
C GLU A 80 1.15 6.93 16.10
N GLN A 81 -0.07 7.50 16.21
CA GLN A 81 -0.75 8.43 15.30
C GLN A 81 -1.29 7.91 13.95
N ASP A 82 -2.54 7.41 14.02
CA ASP A 82 -3.41 7.12 12.89
C ASP A 82 -3.87 8.41 12.17
N ALA A 83 -3.31 8.70 11.01
CA ALA A 83 -3.90 9.63 10.06
C ALA A 83 -5.07 8.94 9.32
N ILE A 84 -6.30 9.28 9.71
CA ILE A 84 -7.50 9.04 8.92
C ILE A 84 -7.72 10.25 8.02
N VAL A 85 -7.66 10.10 6.69
CA VAL A 85 -8.60 10.72 5.73
C VAL A 85 -8.58 9.95 4.40
N ASP A 86 -9.69 9.28 4.01
CA ASP A 86 -10.22 9.54 2.67
C ASP A 86 -11.74 9.39 2.60
N ARG A 87 -12.37 10.30 1.85
CA ARG A 87 -13.81 10.55 1.85
C ARG A 87 -14.47 9.74 0.72
N TYR A 88 -15.35 8.81 1.07
CA TYR A 88 -16.15 8.01 0.14
C TYR A 88 -17.42 8.77 -0.28
N ASP A 89 -17.60 9.02 -1.59
CA ASP A 89 -18.87 9.50 -2.17
C ASP A 89 -19.53 8.40 -3.02
N PRO A 90 -20.68 7.84 -2.59
CA PRO A 90 -21.37 6.74 -3.25
C PRO A 90 -22.20 7.14 -4.49
N LYS A 91 -22.21 8.40 -4.93
CA LYS A 91 -23.11 8.86 -6.02
C LYS A 91 -22.39 9.52 -7.18
N SER A 92 -21.67 8.74 -7.98
CA SER A 92 -21.39 9.13 -9.36
C SER A 92 -21.32 7.90 -10.26
N ASN A 93 -22.40 7.68 -10.99
CA ASN A 93 -22.55 6.63 -11.98
C ASN A 93 -21.92 7.10 -13.30
N SER A 94 -20.64 6.82 -13.52
CA SER A 94 -20.07 6.75 -14.87
C SER A 94 -18.80 5.90 -14.91
N SER A 95 -18.78 5.03 -15.90
CA SER A 95 -17.80 4.00 -16.22
C SER A 95 -16.37 4.52 -16.32
N LEU A 96 -15.54 4.24 -15.31
CA LEU A 96 -14.09 3.96 -15.32
C LEU A 96 -13.65 3.93 -13.85
N TRP A 97 -13.81 2.79 -13.19
CA TRP A 97 -13.54 2.65 -11.76
C TRP A 97 -12.02 2.48 -11.54
N ILE A 98 -11.31 3.59 -11.33
CA ILE A 98 -9.95 3.58 -10.79
C ILE A 98 -10.05 4.11 -9.36
N SER A 99 -9.96 3.21 -8.37
CA SER A 99 -9.79 3.63 -6.98
C SER A 99 -8.32 3.97 -6.77
N ILE A 100 -8.02 5.25 -6.60
CA ILE A 100 -6.70 5.74 -6.22
C ILE A 100 -6.71 5.85 -4.69
N THR A 101 -5.82 5.13 -4.00
CA THR A 101 -5.59 5.33 -2.56
C THR A 101 -4.34 6.19 -2.40
N ILE A 102 -4.47 7.32 -1.70
CA ILE A 102 -3.40 8.29 -1.44
C ILE A 102 -3.02 8.19 0.04
N PHE A 103 -1.75 7.96 0.34
CA PHE A 103 -1.22 8.02 1.71
C PHE A 103 -0.41 9.31 1.90
N TRP A 104 -0.64 9.99 3.03
CA TRP A 104 0.19 11.09 3.53
C TRP A 104 0.80 10.64 4.86
N THR A 105 2.06 10.96 5.10
CA THR A 105 2.65 10.82 6.45
C THR A 105 2.59 12.17 7.15
N THR A 106 2.04 12.21 8.37
CA THR A 106 2.07 13.39 9.25
C THR A 106 2.86 13.06 10.52
N ASN A 107 3.64 14.05 10.95
CA ASN A 107 4.58 14.05 12.07
C ASN A 107 3.92 14.02 13.45
#